data_AF-A0A847STR7-F1
#
_entry.id   AF-A0A847STR7-F1
#
_cell.length_a   1.000
_cell.length_b   1.000
_cell.length_c   1.000
_cell.angle_alpha   90.00
_cell.angle_beta   90.00
_cell.angle_gamma   90.00
#
_symmetry.space_group_name_H-M   'P 1'
#
loop_
_entity.id
_entity.type
_entity.pdbx_description
1 polymer ?
#
loop_
_entity_poly.entity_id
_entity_poly.type
_entity_poly.pdbx_seq_one_letter_code
_entity_poly.pdbx_strand_id
1 'polypeptide(L)'
;MSPKKPPKISKKVAKPTSKGKSPAKSPAKRGPGQPTLLTQKVSDTICKNLEEGLSLKDSAILAGIGYTTVTDWQRWGREGKSPAYTEFSMAIERARAAARKRWIKSLNVEASKTTAPDLSAARYMLAHSDPENYAERQSIDAKIEHKGGPSIVIRHIPADYRRK
;
A
#
# COMPACT_ATOMS: atom_id res chain seq x y z
N MET A 1 40.94 -70.52 12.15
CA MET A 1 39.53 -70.17 11.91
C MET A 1 38.80 -70.10 13.25
N SER A 2 38.26 -68.93 13.60
CA SER A 2 37.36 -68.72 14.75
C SER A 2 36.05 -69.51 14.58
N PRO A 3 35.30 -69.75 15.67
CA PRO A 3 34.24 -68.79 16.02
C PRO A 3 34.03 -68.64 17.54
N LYS A 4 34.11 -67.39 18.06
CA LYS A 4 33.56 -67.05 19.39
C LYS A 4 32.17 -66.43 19.20
N LYS A 5 31.17 -67.10 19.78
CA LYS A 5 29.79 -66.62 19.97
C LYS A 5 29.79 -65.38 20.89
N PRO A 6 29.09 -64.28 20.56
CA PRO A 6 28.91 -63.18 21.50
C PRO A 6 27.70 -63.42 22.42
N PRO A 7 27.79 -63.12 23.74
CA PRO A 7 26.65 -63.13 24.65
C PRO A 7 25.85 -61.82 24.61
N LYS A 8 24.58 -61.91 25.00
CA LYS A 8 23.55 -60.87 24.95
C LYS A 8 23.66 -59.85 26.11
N ILE A 9 23.69 -58.58 25.70
CA ILE A 9 23.18 -57.32 26.28
C ILE A 9 22.61 -57.36 27.72
N SER A 10 23.12 -56.45 28.57
CA SER A 10 22.35 -55.83 29.65
C SER A 10 22.55 -54.30 29.65
N LYS A 11 21.43 -53.58 29.57
CA LYS A 11 21.29 -52.12 29.44
C LYS A 11 21.58 -51.41 30.76
N LYS A 12 22.35 -50.32 30.72
CA LYS A 12 22.14 -49.07 31.49
C LYS A 12 22.84 -47.92 30.77
N VAL A 13 22.08 -47.01 30.17
CA VAL A 13 22.60 -45.70 29.75
C VAL A 13 21.62 -44.61 30.14
N ALA A 14 22.18 -43.58 30.76
CA ALA A 14 21.55 -42.50 31.47
C ALA A 14 20.80 -41.50 30.58
N LYS A 15 19.91 -40.75 31.24
CA LYS A 15 19.11 -39.63 30.73
C LYS A 15 20.04 -38.51 30.23
N PRO A 16 19.98 -38.08 28.95
CA PRO A 16 20.77 -36.95 28.50
C PRO A 16 20.13 -35.63 28.95
N THR A 17 20.97 -34.84 29.60
CA THR A 17 20.75 -33.51 30.16
C THR A 17 20.62 -32.43 29.08
N SER A 18 19.74 -31.46 29.31
CA SER A 18 19.57 -30.26 28.48
C SER A 18 20.83 -29.39 28.53
N LYS A 19 21.47 -29.15 27.38
CA LYS A 19 22.54 -28.15 27.25
C LYS A 19 22.06 -26.98 26.37
N GLY A 20 22.43 -25.79 26.83
CA GLY A 20 21.85 -24.50 26.48
C GLY A 20 21.93 -24.12 25.00
N LYS A 21 20.91 -23.38 24.57
CA LYS A 21 20.83 -22.73 23.27
C LYS A 21 21.74 -21.51 23.29
N SER A 22 22.90 -21.60 22.61
CA SER A 22 23.80 -20.46 22.36
C SER A 22 23.05 -19.32 21.65
N PRO A 23 23.45 -18.04 21.87
CA PRO A 23 22.74 -16.90 21.32
C PRO A 23 22.81 -16.90 19.79
N ALA A 24 21.67 -16.62 19.14
CA ALA A 24 21.56 -16.51 17.70
C ALA A 24 22.52 -15.42 17.20
N LYS A 25 23.43 -15.77 16.28
CA LYS A 25 24.29 -14.83 15.55
C LYS A 25 23.42 -13.75 14.91
N SER A 26 23.72 -12.49 15.18
CA SER A 26 23.15 -11.34 14.47
C SER A 26 23.31 -11.52 12.95
N PRO A 27 22.27 -11.23 12.14
CA PRO A 27 22.37 -11.43 10.71
C PRO A 27 23.42 -10.50 10.09
N ALA A 28 24.21 -11.06 9.17
CA ALA A 28 25.29 -10.38 8.46
C ALA A 28 24.79 -9.12 7.72
N LYS A 29 25.63 -8.08 7.68
CA LYS A 29 25.41 -6.86 6.89
C LYS A 29 25.06 -7.25 5.46
N ARG A 30 23.85 -6.88 5.01
CA ARG A 30 23.47 -6.91 3.58
C ARG A 30 24.52 -6.10 2.81
N GLY A 31 24.86 -6.51 1.58
CA GLY A 31 25.86 -5.85 0.71
C GLY A 31 25.54 -4.35 0.46
N PRO A 32 26.19 -3.65 -0.50
CA PRO A 32 25.89 -2.24 -0.77
C PRO A 32 24.49 -2.10 -1.41
N GLY A 33 23.46 -2.36 -0.61
CA GLY A 33 22.07 -2.30 -0.92
C GLY A 33 21.61 -0.87 -0.77
N GLN A 34 20.50 -0.57 -1.47
CA GLN A 34 19.90 0.75 -1.44
C GLN A 34 19.81 1.31 -0.01
N PRO A 35 20.01 2.63 0.16
CA PRO A 35 19.79 3.28 1.44
C PRO A 35 18.46 2.84 2.05
N THR A 36 18.48 2.34 3.29
CA THR A 36 17.27 1.91 4.02
C THR A 36 17.02 2.78 5.24
N LEU A 37 17.68 3.93 5.35
CA LEU A 37 17.54 4.85 6.46
C LEU A 37 16.55 5.95 6.09
N LEU A 38 15.56 6.20 6.95
CA LEU A 38 14.69 7.36 6.84
C LEU A 38 15.50 8.60 7.23
N THR A 39 15.97 9.32 6.22
CA THR A 39 16.64 10.62 6.38
C THR A 39 15.69 11.73 5.97
N GLN A 40 15.93 12.95 6.46
CA GLN A 40 15.11 14.11 6.09
C GLN A 40 15.06 14.32 4.57
N LYS A 41 16.21 14.23 3.90
CA LYS A 41 16.30 14.37 2.44
C LYS A 41 15.43 13.35 1.70
N VAL A 42 15.41 12.10 2.16
CA VAL A 42 14.57 11.04 1.58
C VAL A 42 13.09 11.35 1.80
N SER A 43 12.72 11.73 3.03
CA SER A 43 11.36 12.12 3.39
C SER A 43 10.86 13.26 2.51
N ASP A 44 11.64 14.34 2.40
CA ASP A 44 11.31 15.53 1.61
C ASP A 44 11.15 15.20 0.13
N THR A 45 12.05 14.38 -0.42
CA THR A 45 11.97 13.95 -1.83
C THR A 45 10.69 13.16 -2.09
N ILE A 46 10.35 12.21 -1.22
CA ILE A 46 9.13 11.42 -1.35
C ILE A 46 7.89 12.32 -1.24
N CYS A 47 7.85 13.21 -0.25
CA CYS A 47 6.71 14.10 -0.04
C CYS A 47 6.52 15.05 -1.22
N LYS A 48 7.59 15.68 -1.73
CA LYS A 48 7.53 16.56 -2.90
C LYS A 48 6.98 15.83 -4.13
N ASN A 49 7.47 14.62 -4.41
CA ASN A 49 6.98 13.83 -5.54
C ASN A 49 5.49 13.48 -5.38
N LEU A 50 5.04 13.17 -4.16
CA LEU A 50 3.63 12.92 -3.87
C LEU A 50 2.76 14.18 -4.03
N GLU A 51 3.25 15.36 -3.63
CA GLU A 51 2.57 16.64 -3.85
C GLU A 51 2.40 16.98 -5.33
N GLU A 52 3.35 16.54 -6.16
CA GLU A 52 3.27 16.63 -7.62
C GLU A 52 2.29 15.61 -8.23
N GLY A 53 1.82 14.64 -7.45
CA GLY A 53 0.83 13.65 -7.86
C GLY A 53 1.42 12.31 -8.31
N LEU A 54 2.72 12.07 -8.09
CA LEU A 54 3.34 10.78 -8.43
C LEU A 54 2.85 9.66 -7.50
N SER A 55 3.01 8.41 -7.96
CA SER A 55 2.73 7.24 -7.14
C SER A 55 3.76 7.07 -6.02
N LEU A 56 3.37 6.43 -4.91
CA LEU A 56 4.32 6.15 -3.81
C LEU A 56 5.53 5.31 -4.28
N LYS A 57 5.31 4.44 -5.28
CA LYS A 57 6.35 3.59 -5.85
C LYS A 57 7.36 4.42 -6.64
N ASP A 58 6.90 5.31 -7.51
CA ASP A 58 7.78 6.16 -8.30
C ASP A 58 8.51 7.16 -7.40
N SER A 59 7.81 7.74 -6.43
CA SER A 59 8.41 8.61 -5.41
C SER A 59 9.52 7.91 -4.63
N ALA A 60 9.34 6.64 -4.27
CA ALA A 60 10.37 5.84 -3.59
C ALA A 60 11.59 5.60 -4.50
N ILE A 61 11.35 5.20 -5.76
CA ILE A 61 12.41 4.96 -6.76
C ILE A 61 13.24 6.24 -6.97
N LEU A 62 12.58 7.38 -7.16
CA LEU A 62 13.24 8.68 -7.35
C LEU A 62 14.02 9.14 -6.10
N ALA A 63 13.58 8.74 -4.91
CA ALA A 63 14.31 8.98 -3.66
C ALA A 63 15.45 7.97 -3.41
N GLY A 64 15.62 6.98 -4.28
CA GLY A 64 16.64 5.92 -4.14
C GLY A 64 16.33 4.91 -3.05
N ILE A 65 15.04 4.73 -2.71
CA ILE A 65 14.56 3.81 -1.66
C ILE A 65 13.67 2.73 -2.27
N GLY A 66 13.79 1.51 -1.77
CA GLY A 66 12.89 0.42 -2.14
C GLY A 66 11.44 0.69 -1.70
N TYR A 67 10.49 0.42 -2.59
CA TYR A 67 9.06 0.62 -2.31
C TYR A 67 8.59 -0.05 -1.00
N THR A 68 9.04 -1.29 -0.76
CA THR A 68 8.70 -2.05 0.45
C THR A 68 9.16 -1.34 1.72
N THR A 69 10.32 -0.69 1.68
CA THR A 69 10.87 0.07 2.79
C THR A 69 9.96 1.26 3.14
N VAL A 70 9.48 1.98 2.13
CA VAL A 70 8.56 3.12 2.35
C VAL A 70 7.22 2.64 2.90
N THR A 71 6.69 1.52 2.38
CA THR A 71 5.44 0.94 2.92
C THR A 71 5.59 0.44 4.35
N ASP A 72 6.75 -0.11 4.70
CA ASP A 72 7.06 -0.52 6.07
C ASP A 72 7.14 0.68 7.01
N TRP A 73 7.80 1.77 6.61
CA TRP A 73 7.85 3.01 7.38
C TRP A 73 6.47 3.60 7.62
N GLN A 74 5.60 3.62 6.61
CA GLN A 74 4.21 4.06 6.77
C GLN A 74 3.45 3.17 7.76
N ARG A 75 3.59 1.85 7.64
CA ARG A 75 2.97 0.91 8.59
C ARG A 75 3.48 1.17 10.01
N TRP A 76 4.78 1.31 10.20
CA TRP A 76 5.39 1.59 11.50
C TRP A 76 4.97 2.94 12.07
N GLY A 77 4.74 3.94 11.22
CA GLY A 77 4.19 5.23 11.62
C GLY A 77 2.74 5.14 12.11
N ARG A 78 1.89 4.36 11.41
CA ARG A 78 0.51 4.07 11.87
C ARG A 78 0.48 3.28 13.17
N GLU A 79 1.44 2.38 13.36
CA GLU A 79 1.61 1.59 14.60
C GLU A 79 2.27 2.39 15.73
N GLY A 80 2.73 3.62 15.48
CA GLY A 80 3.39 4.45 16.49
C GLY A 80 4.74 3.92 16.99
N LYS A 81 5.46 3.13 16.17
CA LYS A 81 6.73 2.50 16.57
C LYS A 81 7.87 3.49 16.85
N SER A 82 7.83 4.66 16.24
CA SER A 82 8.79 5.74 16.45
C SER A 82 8.17 7.07 16.03
N PRO A 83 8.43 8.18 16.75
CA PRO A 83 7.98 9.51 16.35
C PRO A 83 8.36 9.87 14.92
N ALA A 84 9.56 9.47 14.46
CA ALA A 84 10.03 9.78 13.11
C ALA A 84 9.19 9.10 12.01
N TYR A 85 8.77 7.84 12.23
CA TYR A 85 7.90 7.15 11.29
C TYR A 85 6.47 7.69 11.33
N THR A 86 5.98 8.07 12.51
CA THR A 86 4.67 8.70 12.68
C THR A 86 4.63 10.03 11.93
N GLU A 87 5.65 10.88 12.11
CA GLU A 87 5.78 12.16 11.43
C GLU A 87 5.87 11.99 9.91
N PHE A 88 6.68 11.03 9.43
CA PHE A 88 6.77 10.70 8.02
C PHE A 88 5.42 10.23 7.44
N SER A 89 4.69 9.37 8.16
CA SER A 89 3.36 8.92 7.73
C SER A 89 2.38 10.08 7.64
N MET A 90 2.39 11.00 8.61
CA MET A 90 1.57 12.22 8.56
C MET A 90 2.00 13.14 7.41
N ALA A 91 3.29 13.28 7.16
CA ALA A 91 3.82 14.08 6.06
C ALA A 91 3.34 13.56 4.69
N ILE A 92 3.32 12.23 4.49
CA ILE A 92 2.76 11.63 3.27
C ILE A 92 1.27 11.96 3.13
N GLU A 93 0.48 11.86 4.19
CA GLU A 93 -0.95 12.20 4.12
C GLU A 93 -1.17 13.69 3.80
N ARG A 94 -0.35 14.58 4.36
CA ARG A 94 -0.35 16.01 4.01
C ARG A 94 0.01 16.23 2.53
N ALA A 95 1.06 15.56 2.03
CA ALA A 95 1.49 15.66 0.65
C ALA A 95 0.39 15.22 -0.34
N ARG A 96 -0.26 14.08 -0.05
CA ARG A 96 -1.41 13.59 -0.83
C ARG A 96 -2.59 14.56 -0.80
N ALA A 97 -2.91 15.14 0.36
CA ALA A 97 -3.94 16.16 0.46
C ALA A 97 -3.61 17.42 -0.36
N ALA A 98 -2.34 17.83 -0.39
CA ALA A 98 -1.88 18.94 -1.21
C ALA A 98 -2.03 18.66 -2.72
N ALA A 99 -1.69 17.44 -3.17
CA ALA A 99 -1.93 17.02 -4.55
C ALA A 99 -3.43 17.09 -4.92
N ARG A 100 -4.31 16.56 -4.06
CA ARG A 100 -5.77 16.66 -4.26
C ARG A 100 -6.24 18.11 -4.33
N LYS A 101 -5.79 18.98 -3.42
CA LYS A 101 -6.09 20.42 -3.43
C LYS A 101 -5.67 21.06 -4.76
N ARG A 102 -4.52 20.69 -5.31
CA ARG A 102 -4.04 21.20 -6.61
C ARG A 102 -4.98 20.79 -7.75
N TRP A 103 -5.44 19.55 -7.79
CA TRP A 103 -6.39 19.10 -8.82
C TRP A 103 -7.74 19.79 -8.69
N ILE A 104 -8.27 19.95 -7.47
CA ILE A 104 -9.51 20.72 -7.24
C ILE A 104 -9.36 22.16 -7.72
N LYS A 105 -8.22 22.81 -7.42
CA LYS A 105 -7.94 24.16 -7.91
C LYS A 105 -7.94 24.21 -9.44
N SER A 106 -7.33 23.22 -10.09
CA SER A 106 -7.33 23.11 -11.56
C SER A 106 -8.74 22.98 -12.12
N LEU A 107 -9.60 22.17 -11.49
CA LEU A 107 -11.00 22.04 -11.87
C LEU A 107 -11.75 23.36 -11.76
N ASN A 108 -11.61 24.07 -10.64
CA ASN A 108 -12.29 25.35 -10.43
C ASN A 108 -11.84 26.43 -11.44
N VAL A 109 -10.54 26.44 -11.77
CA VAL A 109 -9.98 27.36 -12.76
C VAL A 109 -10.45 27.01 -14.17
N GLU A 110 -10.54 25.74 -14.53
CA GLU A 110 -10.97 25.36 -15.88
C GLU A 110 -12.48 25.57 -16.04
N ALA A 111 -13.25 25.24 -15.00
CA ALA A 111 -14.70 25.46 -14.96
C ALA A 111 -15.11 26.93 -15.10
N SER A 112 -14.24 27.88 -14.77
CA SER A 112 -14.54 29.32 -14.89
C SER A 112 -14.19 29.94 -16.25
N LYS A 113 -13.44 29.24 -17.13
CA LYS A 113 -12.94 29.83 -18.38
C LYS A 113 -13.87 29.67 -19.57
N THR A 114 -14.59 28.56 -19.66
CA THR A 114 -15.30 28.15 -20.88
C THR A 114 -16.72 27.69 -20.58
N THR A 115 -17.60 27.76 -21.58
CA THR A 115 -18.97 27.23 -21.50
C THR A 115 -18.99 25.69 -21.44
N ALA A 116 -17.91 25.02 -21.89
CA ALA A 116 -17.75 23.57 -21.90
C ALA A 116 -16.31 23.17 -21.52
N PRO A 117 -15.95 23.20 -20.23
CA PRO A 117 -14.60 22.90 -19.76
C PRO A 117 -14.26 21.40 -19.82
N ASP A 118 -13.05 21.07 -20.28
CA ASP A 118 -12.53 19.69 -20.16
C ASP A 118 -11.97 19.45 -18.75
N LEU A 119 -12.78 18.79 -17.94
CA LEU A 119 -12.48 18.47 -16.54
C LEU A 119 -12.02 17.01 -16.36
N SER A 120 -11.92 16.26 -17.46
CA SER A 120 -11.77 14.80 -17.43
C SER A 120 -10.49 14.35 -16.70
N ALA A 121 -9.34 14.95 -17.02
CA ALA A 121 -8.05 14.57 -16.45
C ALA A 121 -7.98 14.79 -14.94
N ALA A 122 -8.41 15.95 -14.44
CA ALA A 122 -8.36 16.24 -13.01
C ALA A 122 -9.41 15.45 -12.22
N ARG A 123 -10.60 15.18 -12.81
CA ARG A 123 -11.59 14.26 -12.24
C ARG A 123 -11.04 12.84 -12.13
N TYR A 124 -10.37 12.35 -13.18
CA TYR A 124 -9.74 11.03 -13.19
C TYR A 124 -8.71 10.90 -12.06
N MET A 125 -7.81 11.87 -11.91
CA MET A 125 -6.80 11.85 -10.85
C MET A 125 -7.42 11.86 -9.45
N LEU A 126 -8.45 12.69 -9.21
CA LEU A 126 -9.14 12.72 -7.92
C LEU A 126 -9.80 11.39 -7.58
N ALA A 127 -10.56 10.82 -8.52
CA ALA A 127 -11.26 9.55 -8.36
C ALA A 127 -10.31 8.37 -8.05
N HIS A 128 -9.09 8.38 -8.60
CA HIS A 128 -8.10 7.34 -8.30
C HIS A 128 -7.37 7.58 -6.98
N SER A 129 -7.18 8.84 -6.57
CA SER A 129 -6.45 9.19 -5.36
C SER A 129 -7.26 9.02 -4.07
N ASP A 130 -8.58 9.21 -4.15
CA ASP A 130 -9.51 9.12 -3.03
C ASP A 130 -10.88 8.64 -3.58
N PRO A 131 -11.00 7.35 -3.91
CA PRO A 131 -12.20 6.80 -4.52
C PRO A 131 -13.44 6.92 -3.64
N GLU A 132 -13.29 6.87 -2.31
CA GLU A 132 -14.43 6.95 -1.40
C GLU A 132 -15.20 8.27 -1.54
N ASN A 133 -14.47 9.37 -1.73
CA ASN A 133 -15.02 10.72 -1.81
C ASN A 133 -15.25 11.20 -3.25
N TYR A 134 -14.47 10.73 -4.23
CA TYR A 134 -14.48 11.28 -5.60
C TYR A 134 -14.79 10.28 -6.71
N ALA A 135 -14.92 8.98 -6.42
CA ALA A 135 -15.30 8.02 -7.46
C ALA A 135 -16.75 8.22 -7.90
N GLU A 136 -16.98 8.09 -9.20
CA GLU A 136 -18.33 8.11 -9.76
C GLU A 136 -19.07 6.81 -9.39
N ARG A 137 -20.18 6.95 -8.67
CA ARG A 137 -21.02 5.81 -8.29
C ARG A 137 -22.13 5.65 -9.33
N GLN A 138 -22.17 4.48 -9.95
CA GLN A 138 -23.26 4.10 -10.83
C GLN A 138 -24.25 3.22 -10.06
N SER A 139 -25.52 3.64 -9.98
CA SER A 139 -26.62 2.78 -9.56
C SER A 139 -27.17 2.05 -10.78
N ILE A 140 -27.12 0.72 -10.76
CA ILE A 140 -27.69 -0.11 -11.82
C ILE A 140 -28.95 -0.76 -11.25
N ASP A 141 -30.12 -0.26 -11.64
CA ASP A 141 -31.39 -0.93 -11.38
C ASP A 141 -31.63 -1.97 -12.47
N ALA A 142 -31.40 -3.24 -12.14
CA ALA A 142 -31.66 -4.37 -13.03
C ALA A 142 -33.06 -4.94 -12.75
N LYS A 143 -33.99 -4.73 -13.69
CA LYS A 143 -35.31 -5.36 -13.64
C LYS A 143 -35.20 -6.76 -14.27
N ILE A 144 -35.29 -7.80 -13.45
CA ILE A 144 -35.23 -9.19 -13.89
C ILE A 144 -36.66 -9.64 -14.23
N GLU A 145 -36.98 -9.75 -15.53
CA GLU A 145 -38.24 -10.31 -16.00
C GLU A 145 -38.03 -11.76 -16.43
N HIS A 146 -38.62 -12.70 -15.67
CA HIS A 146 -38.60 -14.12 -16.00
C HIS A 146 -39.74 -14.46 -16.98
N LYS A 147 -39.41 -14.58 -18.27
CA LYS A 147 -40.22 -15.36 -19.24
C LYS A 147 -39.29 -16.23 -20.08
N GLY A 148 -39.24 -17.53 -19.76
CA GLY A 148 -38.67 -18.57 -20.63
C GLY A 148 -37.15 -18.68 -20.77
N GLY A 149 -36.37 -17.77 -20.20
CA GLY A 149 -34.90 -17.80 -20.14
C GLY A 149 -34.35 -16.48 -19.56
N PRO A 150 -33.14 -16.42 -18.98
CA PRO A 150 -32.66 -15.18 -18.36
C PRO A 150 -32.28 -14.15 -19.43
N SER A 151 -33.10 -13.11 -19.61
CA SER A 151 -32.69 -11.89 -20.32
C SER A 151 -32.34 -10.81 -19.30
N ILE A 152 -31.09 -10.32 -19.33
CA ILE A 152 -30.64 -9.20 -18.49
C ILE A 152 -30.68 -7.94 -19.35
N VAL A 153 -31.56 -6.99 -19.02
CA VAL A 153 -31.60 -5.66 -19.64
C VAL A 153 -30.97 -4.66 -18.68
N ILE A 154 -29.74 -4.21 -18.97
CA ILE A 154 -29.04 -3.18 -18.19
C ILE A 154 -29.40 -1.82 -18.78
N ARG A 155 -30.07 -0.96 -18.01
CA ARG A 155 -30.30 0.46 -18.38
C ARG A 155 -29.47 1.35 -17.46
N HIS A 156 -28.67 2.23 -18.04
CA HIS A 156 -27.95 3.27 -17.30
C HIS A 156 -28.92 4.43 -17.00
N ILE A 157 -29.14 4.72 -15.71
CA ILE A 157 -29.94 5.86 -15.26
C ILE A 157 -28.97 6.83 -14.56
N PRO A 158 -28.76 8.05 -15.08
CA PRO A 158 -27.91 9.03 -14.44
C PRO A 158 -28.53 9.53 -13.11
N ALA A 159 -27.67 9.90 -12.16
CA ALA A 159 -27.99 10.08 -10.74
C ALA A 159 -28.95 11.26 -10.43
N ASP A 160 -29.28 12.09 -11.41
CA ASP A 160 -30.11 13.28 -11.33
C ASP A 160 -31.62 13.00 -11.38
N TYR A 161 -32.05 11.76 -11.65
CA TYR A 161 -33.47 11.41 -11.80
C TYR A 161 -34.24 11.12 -10.48
N ARG A 162 -33.64 11.30 -9.30
CA ARG A 162 -34.23 10.93 -8.00
C ARG A 162 -34.87 12.09 -7.23
N ARG A 163 -35.51 13.06 -7.90
CA ARG A 163 -36.39 14.05 -7.25
C ARG A 163 -37.83 13.96 -7.77
N LYS A 164 -38.69 13.35 -6.96
CA LYS A 164 -40.09 13.75 -6.75
C LYS A 164 -40.39 13.63 -5.27
#